data_AF-A0A2N3LF74-F1
#
_entry.id   AF-A0A2N3LF74-F1
#
_cell.length_a   1.000
_cell.length_b   1.000
_cell.length_c   1.000
_cell.angle_alpha   90.00
_cell.angle_beta   90.00
_cell.angle_gamma   90.00
#
_symmetry.space_group_name_H-M   'P 1'
#
loop_
_entity.id
_entity.type
_entity.pdbx_description
1 polymer ?
#
loop_
_entity_poly.entity_id
_entity_poly.type
_entity_poly.pdbx_seq_one_letter_code
_entity_poly.pdbx_strand_id
1 'polypeptide(L)'
;MYNETIKKKYLNNNKNALEKLFSLSSHYEEMYKTDLCDFNLTQFKIFISETRNKSKEDLFATVDSINDYVDWSIREGIKKSNINPLAILDEEWMDDFF
;
A
#
# COMPACT_ATOMS: atom_id res chain seq x y z
N MET A 1 -9.02 -11.29 -0.15
CA MET A 1 -8.34 -10.07 -0.61
C MET A 1 -9.27 -9.34 -1.57
N TYR A 2 -9.45 -8.03 -1.43
CA TYR A 2 -10.12 -7.22 -2.46
C TYR A 2 -9.35 -7.29 -3.80
N ASN A 3 -10.03 -7.30 -4.94
CA ASN A 3 -9.40 -7.42 -6.29
C ASN A 3 -8.33 -8.53 -6.38
N GLU A 4 -8.69 -9.72 -5.89
CA GLU A 4 -7.77 -10.84 -5.72
C GLU A 4 -6.96 -11.21 -6.97
N THR A 5 -7.56 -11.11 -8.16
CA THR A 5 -6.89 -11.41 -9.44
C THR A 5 -5.68 -10.50 -9.69
N ILE A 6 -5.83 -9.19 -9.42
CA ILE A 6 -4.76 -8.21 -9.64
C ILE A 6 -3.62 -8.45 -8.65
N LYS A 7 -3.96 -8.66 -7.37
CA LYS A 7 -2.97 -8.90 -6.32
C LYS A 7 -2.24 -10.21 -6.50
N LYS A 8 -2.94 -11.26 -6.96
CA LYS A 8 -2.29 -12.51 -7.37
C LYS A 8 -1.35 -12.31 -8.56
N LYS A 9 -1.72 -11.49 -9.55
CA LYS A 9 -0.83 -11.13 -10.66
C LYS A 9 0.44 -10.44 -10.15
N TYR A 10 0.30 -9.53 -9.20
CA TYR A 10 1.44 -8.86 -8.56
C TYR A 10 2.32 -9.84 -7.76
N LEU A 11 1.72 -10.67 -6.89
CA LEU A 11 2.43 -11.63 -6.03
C LEU A 11 3.15 -12.73 -6.83
N ASN A 12 2.58 -13.18 -7.95
CA ASN A 12 3.25 -14.15 -8.81
C ASN A 12 4.55 -13.59 -9.40
N ASN A 13 4.64 -12.27 -9.55
CA ASN A 13 5.81 -11.59 -10.09
C ASN A 13 6.76 -11.06 -8.98
N ASN A 14 6.31 -11.00 -7.72
CA ASN A 14 7.06 -10.40 -6.60
C ASN A 14 6.93 -11.27 -5.34
N LYS A 15 8.06 -11.78 -4.80
CA LYS A 15 8.06 -12.77 -3.70
C LYS A 15 7.46 -12.21 -2.38
N ASN A 16 6.33 -12.80 -1.97
CA ASN A 16 5.80 -13.09 -0.63
C ASN A 16 5.66 -12.03 0.49
N ALA A 17 6.27 -10.85 0.47
CA ALA A 17 6.14 -9.91 1.61
C ALA A 17 4.76 -9.21 1.68
N LEU A 18 4.10 -9.00 0.54
CA LEU A 18 2.89 -8.19 0.41
C LEU A 18 1.58 -8.93 0.67
N GLU A 19 1.58 -10.26 0.80
CA GLU A 19 0.33 -11.03 0.99
C GLU A 19 -0.37 -10.71 2.32
N LYS A 20 0.42 -10.50 3.39
CA LYS A 20 -0.13 -10.07 4.69
C LYS A 20 -0.71 -8.65 4.62
N LEU A 21 -0.02 -7.74 3.93
CA LEU A 21 -0.50 -6.37 3.73
C LEU A 21 -1.79 -6.35 2.92
N PHE A 22 -1.90 -7.15 1.86
CA PHE A 22 -3.13 -7.27 1.08
C PHE A 22 -4.29 -7.91 1.83
N SER A 23 -3.99 -8.82 2.75
CA SER A 23 -5.00 -9.40 3.64
C SER A 23 -5.51 -8.34 4.62
N LEU A 24 -4.61 -7.54 5.20
CA LEU A 24 -4.96 -6.45 6.11
C LEU A 24 -5.70 -5.32 5.40
N SER A 25 -5.26 -4.93 4.19
CA SER A 25 -5.88 -3.85 3.42
C SER A 25 -7.30 -4.17 2.99
N SER A 26 -7.65 -5.46 2.84
CA SER A 26 -8.95 -5.91 2.34
C SER A 26 -10.13 -5.26 3.07
N HIS A 27 -10.02 -5.09 4.40
CA HIS A 27 -11.05 -4.43 5.19
C HIS A 27 -11.25 -2.95 4.79
N TYR A 28 -10.15 -2.22 4.61
CA TYR A 28 -10.18 -0.81 4.21
C TYR A 28 -10.60 -0.62 2.76
N GLU A 29 -10.21 -1.54 1.89
CA GLU A 29 -10.60 -1.53 0.48
C GLU A 29 -12.10 -1.77 0.30
N GLU A 30 -12.68 -2.66 1.12
CA GLU A 30 -14.13 -2.85 1.19
C GLU A 30 -14.83 -1.61 1.74
N MET A 31 -14.30 -1.01 2.81
CA MET A 31 -14.83 0.21 3.42
C MET A 31 -14.85 1.39 2.43
N TYR A 32 -13.75 1.60 1.71
CA TYR A 32 -13.59 2.69 0.74
C TYR A 32 -14.10 2.35 -0.66
N LYS A 33 -14.47 1.08 -0.91
CA LYS A 33 -14.89 0.56 -2.22
C LYS A 33 -13.87 0.85 -3.32
N THR A 34 -12.58 0.68 -3.01
CA THR A 34 -11.48 0.95 -3.92
C THR A 34 -10.28 0.05 -3.60
N ASP A 35 -9.40 -0.15 -4.58
CA ASP A 35 -8.18 -0.93 -4.38
C ASP A 35 -7.15 -0.13 -3.57
N LEU A 36 -6.28 -0.83 -2.84
CA LEU A 36 -5.16 -0.24 -2.13
C LEU A 36 -4.30 0.64 -3.05
N CYS A 37 -4.13 0.27 -4.32
CA CYS A 37 -3.36 1.08 -5.25
C CYS A 37 -4.03 2.44 -5.57
N ASP A 38 -5.33 2.56 -5.33
CA ASP A 38 -6.15 3.76 -5.58
C ASP A 38 -6.39 4.60 -4.32
N PHE A 39 -5.81 4.22 -3.17
CA PHE A 39 -5.91 5.02 -1.95
C PHE A 39 -5.29 6.41 -2.15
N ASN A 40 -5.88 7.41 -1.48
CA ASN A 40 -5.28 8.73 -1.30
C ASN A 40 -4.40 8.77 -0.04
N LEU A 41 -3.66 9.87 0.16
CA LEU A 41 -2.72 9.99 1.27
C LEU A 41 -3.39 9.84 2.65
N THR A 42 -4.62 10.34 2.83
CA THR A 42 -5.36 10.21 4.09
C THR A 42 -5.75 8.75 4.37
N GLN A 43 -6.20 8.03 3.35
CA GLN A 43 -6.53 6.60 3.46
C GLN A 43 -5.28 5.76 3.74
N PHE A 44 -4.14 6.11 3.12
CA PHE A 44 -2.86 5.49 3.43
C PHE A 44 -2.43 5.76 4.87
N LYS A 45 -2.54 7.00 5.37
CA LYS A 45 -2.23 7.31 6.77
C LYS A 45 -3.02 6.42 7.73
N ILE A 46 -4.33 6.29 7.53
CA ILE A 46 -5.20 5.44 8.37
C ILE A 46 -4.80 3.96 8.26
N PHE A 47 -4.56 3.46 7.05
CA PHE A 47 -4.16 2.07 6.85
C PHE A 47 -2.81 1.76 7.50
N ILE A 48 -1.81 2.63 7.33
CA ILE A 48 -0.45 2.45 7.83
C ILE A 48 -0.41 2.53 9.36
N SER A 49 -1.23 3.37 10.00
CA SER A 49 -1.32 3.39 11.47
C SER A 49 -1.79 2.05 12.05
N GLU A 50 -2.41 1.20 11.23
CA GLU A 50 -3.02 -0.06 11.65
C GLU A 50 -2.14 -1.28 11.33
N THR A 51 -1.02 -1.10 10.61
CA THR A 51 -0.09 -2.21 10.30
C THR A 51 0.77 -2.63 11.50
N ARG A 52 0.67 -1.94 12.65
CA ARG A 52 1.38 -2.22 13.92
C ARG A 52 2.90 -2.33 13.76
N ASN A 53 3.49 -1.37 13.05
CA ASN A 53 4.95 -1.26 12.90
C ASN A 53 5.61 -1.04 14.28
N LYS A 54 6.71 -1.74 14.56
CA LYS A 54 7.37 -1.68 15.88
C LYS A 54 8.60 -0.78 15.90
N SER A 55 9.07 -0.38 14.74
CA SER A 55 10.18 0.56 14.57
C SER A 55 9.98 1.37 13.29
N LYS A 56 10.78 2.44 13.14
CA LYS A 56 10.81 3.23 11.91
C LYS A 56 11.19 2.37 10.70
N GLU A 57 12.13 1.44 10.88
CA GLU A 57 12.56 0.54 9.81
C GLU A 57 11.42 -0.37 9.33
N ASP A 58 10.61 -0.90 10.24
CA ASP A 58 9.42 -1.70 9.90
C ASP A 58 8.38 -0.86 9.14
N LEU A 59 8.19 0.39 9.57
CA LEU A 59 7.31 1.35 8.91
C LEU A 59 7.81 1.68 7.51
N PHE A 60 9.10 1.97 7.35
CA PHE A 60 9.74 2.20 6.05
C PHE A 60 9.55 1.01 5.11
N ALA A 61 9.86 -0.20 5.56
CA ALA A 61 9.67 -1.41 4.75
C ALA A 61 8.21 -1.62 4.33
N THR A 62 7.27 -1.30 5.21
CA THR A 62 5.84 -1.35 4.92
C THR A 62 5.44 -0.32 3.86
N VAL A 63 5.86 0.93 4.01
CA VAL A 63 5.55 1.99 3.04
C VAL A 63 6.19 1.69 1.70
N ASP A 64 7.45 1.25 1.68
CA ASP A 64 8.18 0.89 0.46
C ASP A 64 7.46 -0.23 -0.31
N SER A 65 7.01 -1.27 0.41
CA SER A 65 6.22 -2.35 -0.18
C SER A 65 4.91 -1.86 -0.81
N ILE A 66 4.21 -0.94 -0.15
CA ILE A 66 2.96 -0.35 -0.69
C ILE A 66 3.29 0.53 -1.89
N ASN A 67 4.35 1.33 -1.81
CA ASN A 67 4.83 2.22 -2.86
C ASN A 67 5.15 1.43 -4.14
N ASP A 68 5.86 0.31 -4.01
CA ASP A 68 6.16 -0.61 -5.11
C ASP A 68 4.91 -1.18 -5.77
N TYR A 69 3.88 -1.53 -5.00
CA TYR A 69 2.61 -2.01 -5.52
C TYR A 69 1.85 -0.91 -6.28
N VAL A 70 1.83 0.32 -5.76
CA VAL A 70 1.21 1.48 -6.42
C VAL A 70 1.92 1.78 -7.74
N ASP A 71 3.25 1.83 -7.74
CA ASP A 71 4.05 2.09 -8.93
C ASP A 71 3.88 0.99 -9.99
N TRP A 72 3.87 -0.28 -9.57
CA TRP A 72 3.56 -1.38 -10.48
C TRP A 72 2.15 -1.22 -11.07
N SER A 73 1.16 -0.85 -10.25
CA SER A 73 -0.22 -0.66 -10.70
C SER A 73 -0.35 0.50 -11.70
N ILE A 74 0.47 1.55 -11.56
CA ILE A 74 0.57 2.63 -12.55
C ILE A 74 1.16 2.11 -13.86
N ARG A 75 2.28 1.40 -13.81
CA ARG A 75 2.95 0.86 -15.01
C ARG A 75 2.06 -0.10 -15.81
N GLU A 76 1.25 -0.90 -15.13
CA GLU A 76 0.33 -1.84 -15.75
C GLU A 76 -1.01 -1.21 -16.20
N GLY A 77 -1.21 0.10 -15.97
CA GLY A 77 -2.45 0.81 -16.31
C GLY A 77 -3.66 0.37 -15.47
N ILE A 78 -3.41 -0.19 -14.28
CA ILE A 78 -4.44 -0.65 -13.34
C ILE A 78 -4.95 0.52 -12.50
N LYS A 79 -4.03 1.34 -11.97
CA LYS A 79 -4.38 2.52 -11.18
C LYS A 79 -5.06 3.55 -12.10
N LYS A 80 -6.14 4.16 -11.61
CA LYS A 80 -6.91 5.16 -12.41
C LYS A 80 -6.12 6.43 -12.68
N SER A 81 -5.23 6.77 -11.77
CA SER A 81 -4.34 7.92 -11.83
C SER A 81 -2.90 7.46 -12.06
N ASN A 82 -2.09 8.31 -12.68
CA ASN A 82 -0.64 8.10 -12.84
C ASN A 82 0.19 8.72 -11.70
N ILE A 83 -0.47 9.19 -10.63
CA ILE A 83 0.18 9.80 -9.47
C ILE A 83 0.26 8.78 -8.35
N ASN A 84 1.46 8.55 -7.84
CA ASN A 84 1.68 7.80 -6.61
C ASN A 84 1.70 8.77 -5.41
N PRO A 85 0.70 8.72 -4.49
CA PRO A 85 0.65 9.62 -3.34
C PRO A 85 1.77 9.41 -2.32
N LEU A 86 2.49 8.28 -2.38
CA LEU A 86 3.56 7.91 -1.45
C LEU A 86 4.95 8.29 -1.97
N ALA A 87 5.09 8.69 -3.24
CA ALA A 87 6.39 8.90 -3.89
C ALA A 87 7.22 10.08 -3.34
N ILE A 88 6.60 10.98 -2.58
CA ILE A 88 7.23 12.19 -2.03
C ILE A 88 7.35 12.16 -0.51
N LEU A 89 7.08 11.02 0.12
CA LEU A 89 7.13 10.92 1.57
C LEU A 89 8.59 10.78 2.02
N ASP A 90 8.97 11.60 3.00
CA ASP A 90 10.28 11.62 3.62
C ASP A 90 10.25 11.02 5.03
N GLU A 91 11.38 11.04 5.70
CA GLU A 91 11.50 10.56 7.08
C GLU A 91 10.64 11.39 8.05
N GLU A 92 10.47 12.69 7.81
CA GLU A 92 9.63 13.56 8.66
C GLU A 92 8.16 13.10 8.64
N TRP A 93 7.65 12.66 7.49
CA TRP A 93 6.30 12.09 7.43
C TRP A 93 6.15 10.81 8.26
N MET A 94 7.22 10.02 8.40
CA MET A 94 7.21 8.79 9.20
C MET A 94 7.18 9.08 10.70
N ASP A 95 7.66 10.25 11.14
CA ASP A 95 7.62 10.68 12.54
C ASP A 95 6.20 10.86 13.05
N ASP A 96 5.21 11.15 12.18
CA ASP A 96 3.79 11.25 12.56
C ASP A 96 3.22 9.95 13.16
N PHE A 97 3.92 8.82 13.03
CA PHE A 97 3.48 7.49 13.48
C PHE A 97 4.10 7.04 14.82
N PHE A 98 4.99 7.83 15.42
CA PHE A 98 5.73 7.51 16.66
C PHE A 98 5.64 8.63 17.71
#